data_AF-A0A9Q9J0W3-F1
#
_entry.id   AF-A0A9Q9J0W3-F1
#
_cell.length_a   1.000
_cell.length_b   1.000
_cell.length_c   1.000
_cell.angle_alpha   90.00
_cell.angle_beta   90.00
_cell.angle_gamma   90.00
#
_symmetry.space_group_name_H-M   'P 1'
#
loop_
_entity.id
_entity.type
_entity.pdbx_description
1 polymer ?
#
loop_
_entity_poly.entity_id
_entity_poly.type
_entity_poly.pdbx_seq_one_letter_code
_entity_poly.pdbx_strand_id
1 'polypeptide(L)'
;MQKTLDWAALPPTAKLCLDVARVHGGLVKTEHGYIGRTAPPLTAQRFGAVVVATLMREGLVTSDSANESLVVLTDAATALFHFQRTNTEVGS
;
A
#
# COMPACT_ATOMS: atom_id res chain seq x y z
N MET A 1 -3.78 18.95 12.42
CA MET A 1 -2.81 19.16 11.32
C MET A 1 -3.08 18.08 10.28
N GLN A 2 -3.77 18.42 9.19
CA GLN A 2 -4.08 17.48 8.11
C GLN A 2 -2.84 17.46 7.20
N LYS A 3 -2.04 16.40 7.25
CA LYS A 3 -0.94 16.23 6.29
C LYS A 3 -1.58 16.02 4.92
N THR A 4 -1.37 16.95 3.99
CA THR A 4 -1.68 16.72 2.58
C THR A 4 -0.77 15.59 2.10
N LEU A 5 -1.32 14.40 1.97
CA LEU A 5 -0.59 13.22 1.55
C LEU A 5 -0.33 13.31 0.05
N ASP A 6 0.94 13.43 -0.35
CA ASP A 6 1.33 13.55 -1.74
C ASP A 6 1.90 12.24 -2.27
N TRP A 7 1.24 11.68 -3.30
CA TRP A 7 1.74 10.51 -4.01
C TRP A 7 3.13 10.73 -4.60
N ALA A 8 3.47 11.95 -5.03
CA ALA A 8 4.78 12.26 -5.58
C ALA A 8 5.90 12.04 -4.55
N ALA A 9 5.63 12.32 -3.28
CA ALA A 9 6.59 12.22 -2.17
C ALA A 9 6.88 10.79 -1.69
N LEU A 10 6.06 9.81 -2.09
CA LEU A 10 6.30 8.41 -1.72
C LEU A 10 7.54 7.86 -2.46
N PRO A 11 8.39 7.05 -1.81
CA PRO A 11 9.45 6.32 -2.52
C PRO A 11 8.88 5.40 -3.61
N PRO A 12 9.58 5.18 -4.75
CA PRO A 12 9.08 4.33 -5.83
C PRO A 12 8.68 2.91 -5.38
N THR A 13 9.44 2.32 -4.47
CA THR A 13 9.15 1.00 -3.89
C THR A 13 7.91 1.01 -2.98
N ALA A 14 7.62 2.11 -2.31
CA ALA A 14 6.41 2.28 -1.50
C ALA A 14 5.17 2.44 -2.38
N LYS A 15 5.27 3.18 -3.49
CA LYS A 15 4.20 3.27 -4.50
C LYS A 15 3.86 1.88 -5.05
N LEU A 16 4.87 1.13 -5.49
CA LEU A 16 4.69 -0.23 -6.00
C LEU A 16 4.11 -1.19 -4.95
N CYS A 17 4.57 -1.10 -3.70
CA CYS A 17 4.01 -1.88 -2.59
C CYS A 17 2.52 -1.57 -2.36
N LEU A 18 2.17 -0.29 -2.42
CA LEU A 18 0.80 0.18 -2.26
C LEU A 18 -0.11 -0.24 -3.44
N ASP A 19 0.41 -0.22 -4.66
CA ASP A 19 -0.26 -0.74 -5.85
C ASP A 19 -0.52 -2.25 -5.75
N VAL A 20 0.49 -3.04 -5.35
CA VAL A 20 0.32 -4.48 -5.11
C VAL A 20 -0.72 -4.71 -4.00
N ALA A 21 -0.68 -3.95 -2.91
CA ALA A 21 -1.69 -4.03 -1.86
C ALA A 21 -3.09 -3.75 -2.41
N ARG A 22 -3.25 -2.77 -3.30
CA ARG A 22 -4.53 -2.49 -3.97
C ARG A 22 -5.01 -3.63 -4.84
N VAL A 23 -4.14 -4.14 -5.72
CA VAL A 23 -4.48 -5.23 -6.67
C VAL A 23 -4.85 -6.52 -5.92
N HIS A 24 -4.16 -6.81 -4.82
CA HIS A 24 -4.32 -8.06 -4.08
C HIS A 24 -5.23 -7.96 -2.85
N GLY A 25 -5.91 -6.83 -2.62
CA GLY A 25 -6.82 -6.66 -1.49
C GLY A 25 -6.11 -6.61 -0.12
N GLY A 26 -4.88 -6.12 -0.10
CA GLY A 26 -4.00 -5.97 1.05
C GLY A 26 -2.66 -6.68 0.87
N LEU A 27 -1.87 -6.67 1.94
CA LEU A 27 -0.65 -7.44 2.07
C LEU A 27 -0.79 -8.49 3.17
N VAL A 28 0.05 -9.51 3.10
CA VAL A 28 0.23 -10.50 4.15
C VAL A 28 1.70 -10.57 4.52
N LYS A 29 1.97 -10.58 5.82
CA LYS A 29 3.29 -10.78 6.41
C LYS A 29 3.66 -12.26 6.32
N THR A 30 4.87 -12.51 5.84
CA THR A 30 5.49 -13.83 5.72
C THR A 30 6.85 -13.81 6.40
N GLU A 31 7.49 -14.97 6.52
CA GLU A 31 8.86 -15.09 7.02
C GLU A 31 9.89 -14.27 6.21
N HIS A 32 9.60 -14.00 4.92
CA HIS A 32 10.51 -13.31 4.00
C HIS A 32 10.10 -11.85 3.70
N GLY A 33 9.16 -11.29 4.48
CA GLY A 33 8.63 -9.94 4.27
C GLY A 33 7.15 -9.95 3.90
N TYR A 34 6.70 -8.96 3.14
CA TYR A 34 5.29 -8.76 2.83
C TYR A 34 5.02 -9.04 1.35
N ILE A 35 3.94 -9.74 1.07
CA ILE A 35 3.46 -10.02 -0.29
C ILE A 35 2.00 -9.61 -0.43
N GLY A 36 1.51 -9.48 -1.67
CA GLY A 36 0.07 -9.28 -1.90
C GLY A 36 -0.76 -10.40 -1.26
N ARG A 37 -1.86 -10.05 -0.59
CA ARG A 37 -2.68 -11.01 0.17
C ARG A 37 -3.16 -12.19 -0.68
N THR A 38 -3.55 -11.95 -1.92
CA THR A 38 -3.97 -12.99 -2.88
C THR A 38 -2.88 -13.38 -3.88
N ALA A 39 -1.64 -12.91 -3.69
CA ALA A 39 -0.54 -13.20 -4.59
C ALA A 39 0.03 -14.61 -4.34
N PRO A 40 0.44 -15.35 -5.38
CA PRO A 40 1.05 -16.67 -5.21
C PRO A 40 2.40 -16.57 -4.45
N PRO A 41 2.58 -17.22 -3.29
CA PRO A 41 3.74 -16.97 -2.42
C PRO A 41 5.11 -17.23 -3.06
N LEU A 42 5.20 -18.16 -4.02
CA LEU A 42 6.46 -18.54 -4.67
C LEU A 42 6.95 -17.46 -5.66
N THR A 43 6.02 -16.82 -6.38
CA THR A 43 6.32 -15.86 -7.45
C THR A 43 5.98 -14.42 -7.07
N ALA A 44 5.33 -14.21 -5.91
CA ALA A 44 4.94 -12.89 -5.45
C ALA A 44 6.16 -11.99 -5.23
N GLN A 45 6.00 -10.73 -5.63
CA GLN A 45 6.91 -9.67 -5.26
C GLN A 45 6.91 -9.50 -3.74
N ARG A 46 8.12 -9.48 -3.16
CA ARG A 46 8.33 -9.31 -1.72
C ARG A 46 8.74 -7.89 -1.40
N PHE A 47 8.13 -7.33 -0.37
CA PHE A 47 8.43 -6.02 0.16
C PHE A 47 9.01 -6.14 1.56
N GLY A 48 10.08 -5.39 1.81
CA GLY A 48 10.71 -5.34 3.13
C GLY A 48 9.83 -4.60 4.14
N ALA A 49 10.05 -4.90 5.43
CA ALA A 49 9.29 -4.29 6.52
C ALA A 49 9.40 -2.76 6.57
N VAL A 50 10.54 -2.19 6.16
CA VAL A 50 10.74 -0.73 6.12
C VAL A 50 9.76 -0.03 5.16
N VAL A 51 9.45 -0.67 4.02
CA VAL A 51 8.52 -0.11 3.03
C VAL A 51 7.11 -0.09 3.61
N VAL A 52 6.67 -1.19 4.23
CA VAL A 52 5.35 -1.29 4.86
C VAL A 52 5.23 -0.34 6.05
N ALA A 53 6.28 -0.22 6.88
CA ALA A 53 6.32 0.73 8.00
C ALA A 53 6.21 2.18 7.51
N THR A 54 6.82 2.51 6.36
CA THR A 54 6.65 3.83 5.74
C THR A 54 5.19 4.07 5.36
N LEU A 55 4.54 3.11 4.70
CA LEU A 55 3.11 3.22 4.36
C LEU A 55 2.21 3.32 5.59
N MET A 56 2.51 2.60 6.67
CA MET A 56 1.79 2.70 7.94
C MET A 56 1.96 4.08 8.59
N ARG A 57 3.18 4.62 8.58
CA ARG A 57 3.49 5.96 9.10
C ARG A 57 2.77 7.05 8.32
N GLU A 58 2.63 6.88 7.01
CA GLU A 58 1.84 7.77 6.15
C GLU A 58 0.33 7.51 6.22
N GLY A 59 -0.12 6.54 7.03
CA GLY A 59 -1.53 6.25 7.24
C GLY A 59 -2.23 5.60 6.04
N LEU A 60 -1.46 5.02 5.11
CA LEU A 60 -1.95 4.41 3.86
C LEU A 60 -2.36 2.95 4.04
N VAL A 61 -1.70 2.27 4.96
CA VAL A 61 -2.02 0.89 5.32
C VAL A 61 -2.06 0.76 6.83
N THR A 62 -2.81 -0.22 7.32
CA THR A 62 -2.86 -0.56 8.75
C THR A 62 -2.88 -2.07 8.92
N SER A 63 -2.43 -2.55 10.07
CA SER A 63 -2.65 -3.96 10.46
C SER A 63 -4.14 -4.22 10.65
N ASP A 64 -4.59 -5.40 10.25
CA ASP A 64 -5.94 -5.88 10.52
C ASP A 64 -6.06 -6.25 12.01
N SER A 65 -7.13 -5.81 12.66
CA SER A 65 -7.33 -6.01 14.10
C SER A 65 -7.66 -7.46 14.47
N ALA A 66 -8.18 -8.25 13.53
CA ALA A 66 -8.47 -9.66 13.74
C ALA A 66 -7.27 -10.56 13.35
N ASN A 67 -6.34 -10.05 12.53
CA ASN A 67 -5.15 -10.77 12.13
C ASN A 67 -3.97 -9.82 11.88
N GLU A 68 -3.05 -9.73 12.84
CA GLU A 68 -1.87 -8.85 12.76
C GLU A 68 -0.91 -9.18 11.61
N SER A 69 -1.02 -10.38 11.02
CA SER A 69 -0.24 -10.74 9.83
C SER A 69 -0.82 -10.13 8.56
N LEU A 70 -2.05 -9.62 8.59
CA LEU A 70 -2.69 -8.95 7.48
C LEU A 70 -2.51 -7.44 7.59
N VAL A 71 -2.21 -6.84 6.45
CA VAL A 71 -2.13 -5.39 6.30
C VAL A 71 -3.16 -4.99 5.25
N VAL A 72 -4.04 -4.07 5.62
CA VAL A 72 -5.15 -3.58 4.79
C VAL A 72 -4.90 -2.15 4.36
N LEU A 73 -5.49 -1.76 3.22
CA LEU A 73 -5.55 -0.38 2.80
C LEU A 73 -6.47 0.42 3.73
N THR A 74 -6.10 1.68 4.01
CA THR A 74 -6.97 2.63 4.69
C THR A 74 -7.82 3.43 3.71
N ASP A 75 -8.81 4.15 4.22
CA ASP A 75 -9.60 5.09 3.42
C ASP A 75 -8.72 6.19 2.79
N ALA A 76 -7.64 6.58 3.47
CA ALA A 76 -6.68 7.54 2.94
C ALA A 76 -5.96 7.01 1.69
N ALA A 77 -5.61 5.73 1.64
CA ALA A 77 -5.07 5.12 0.43
C ALA A 77 -6.09 5.10 -0.70
N THR A 78 -7.33 4.72 -0.41
CA THR A 78 -8.42 4.72 -1.39
C THR A 78 -8.61 6.12 -1.99
N ALA A 79 -8.69 7.15 -1.14
CA ALA A 79 -8.77 8.55 -1.58
C ALA A 79 -7.56 8.95 -2.44
N LEU A 80 -6.34 8.60 -2.03
CA LEU A 80 -5.12 8.93 -2.77
C LEU A 80 -5.12 8.35 -4.20
N PHE A 81 -5.60 7.12 -4.37
CA PHE A 81 -5.74 6.52 -5.69
C PHE A 81 -6.81 7.19 -6.55
N HIS A 82 -7.93 7.61 -5.95
CA HIS A 82 -8.96 8.37 -6.68
C HIS A 82 -8.40 9.71 -7.17
N PHE A 83 -7.66 10.44 -6.33
CA PHE A 83 -7.01 11.70 -6.72
C PHE A 83 -6.03 11.52 -7.89
N GLN A 84 -5.26 10.43 -7.92
CA GLN A 84 -4.38 10.14 -9.05
C GLN A 84 -5.13 9.92 -10.36
N ARG A 85 -6.24 9.15 -10.31
CA ARG A 85 -7.04 8.89 -11.51
C ARG A 85 -7.63 10.19 -12.08
N THR A 86 -8.22 11.01 -11.21
CA THR A 86 -8.81 12.29 -11.64
C THR A 86 -7.77 13.24 -12.22
N ASN A 87 -6.57 13.34 -11.63
CA ASN A 87 -5.50 14.17 -12.19
C ASN A 87 -4.93 13.63 -13.52
N THR A 88 -5.05 12.32 -13.78
CA THR A 88 -4.61 11.73 -15.05
C THR A 88 -5.66 11.94 -16.16
N GLU A 89 -6.96 11.96 -15.81
CA GLU A 89 -8.07 12.11 -16.77
C GLU A 89 -8.29 13.57 -17.23
N VAL A 90 -7.81 14.58 -16.49
CA VAL A 90 -7.96 16.01 -16.85
C VAL A 90 -6.82 16.54 -17.73
N GLY A 91 -5.81 15.71 -18.04
CA GLY A 91 -4.62 16.09 -18.81
C GLY A 91 -4.57 15.63 -20.27
N SER A 92 -5.71 15.26 -20.89
CA SER A 92 -5.79 14.83 -22.31
C SER A 92 -6.65 15.77 -23.15
#